data_AF-A0A6V9ZBR6-F1
#
_entry.id   AF-A0A6V9ZBR6-F1
#
_cell.length_a   1.000
_cell.length_b   1.000
_cell.length_c   1.000
_cell.angle_alpha   90.00
_cell.angle_beta   90.00
_cell.angle_gamma   90.00
#
_symmetry.space_group_name_H-M   'P 1'
#
loop_
_entity.id
_entity.type
_entity.pdbx_description
1 polymer ?
#
loop_
_entity_poly.entity_id
_entity_poly.type
_entity_poly.pdbx_seq_one_letter_code
_entity_poly.pdbx_strand_id
1 'polypeptide(L)'
;MQDIPQSTLNETTKTEQPARPDLWEFDLTAIGGERYFFCNEPNEKGEPVTWQGRQYEPYPIQAQDVEINGKGPSPRVTLVVSNLFGLVTGMAEDLQSLVGASVVRHQVYSKFLDAVNFRNGNQEADP
;
A
#
# COMPACT_ATOMS: atom_id res chain seq x y z
N MET A 1 13.44 -13.07 -7.72
CA MET A 1 13.17 -12.78 -6.30
C MET A 1 13.36 -11.28 -6.18
N GLN A 2 12.32 -10.50 -5.87
CA GLN A 2 12.50 -9.05 -5.62
C GLN A 2 13.50 -8.88 -4.47
N ASP A 3 14.32 -7.83 -4.54
CA ASP A 3 15.27 -7.48 -3.48
C ASP A 3 14.51 -6.99 -2.24
N ILE A 4 14.05 -7.94 -1.42
CA ILE A 4 13.43 -7.65 -0.13
C ILE A 4 14.55 -7.30 0.86
N PRO A 5 14.47 -6.18 1.60
CA PRO A 5 15.48 -5.82 2.60
C PRO A 5 15.71 -6.94 3.63
N GLN A 6 16.97 -7.17 3.99
CA GLN A 6 17.33 -8.20 4.99
C GLN A 6 16.68 -7.94 6.35
N SER A 7 16.48 -6.67 6.73
CA SER A 7 15.74 -6.28 7.94
C SER A 7 14.32 -6.84 7.93
N THR A 8 13.59 -6.70 6.82
CA THR A 8 12.23 -7.25 6.64
C THR A 8 12.20 -8.77 6.66
N LEU A 9 13.20 -9.44 6.09
CA LEU A 9 13.32 -10.89 6.13
C LEU A 9 13.53 -11.38 7.58
N ASN A 10 14.39 -10.70 8.33
CA ASN A 10 14.67 -11.03 9.72
C ASN A 10 13.41 -10.92 10.60
N GLU A 11 12.60 -9.87 10.44
CA GLU A 11 11.35 -9.71 11.19
C GLU A 11 10.37 -10.86 10.96
N THR A 12 10.33 -11.40 9.74
CA THR A 12 9.44 -12.52 9.38
C THR A 12 9.77 -13.80 10.16
N THR A 13 10.97 -13.92 10.73
CA THR A 13 11.40 -15.10 11.50
C THR A 13 11.21 -14.95 13.02
N LYS A 14 10.79 -13.78 13.50
CA LYS A 14 10.57 -13.54 14.94
C LYS A 14 9.28 -14.18 15.44
N THR A 15 9.27 -14.53 16.73
CA THR A 15 8.11 -15.12 17.42
C THR A 15 6.93 -14.16 17.51
N GLU A 16 7.20 -12.88 17.73
CA GLU A 16 6.19 -11.82 17.71
C GLU A 16 6.51 -10.87 16.55
N GLN A 17 5.51 -10.66 15.70
CA GLN A 17 5.62 -9.77 14.55
C GLN A 17 4.78 -8.52 14.79
N PRO A 18 5.32 -7.32 14.55
CA PRO A 18 4.54 -6.11 14.60
C PRO A 18 3.51 -6.08 13.46
N ALA A 19 2.49 -5.23 13.58
CA ALA A 19 1.48 -5.07 12.53
C ALA A 19 2.15 -4.76 11.18
N ARG A 20 1.59 -5.28 10.08
CA ARG A 20 2.12 -5.12 8.72
C ARG A 20 1.05 -4.48 7.83
N PRO A 21 0.85 -3.15 7.92
CA PRO A 21 -0.16 -2.46 7.11
C PRO A 21 0.10 -2.60 5.62
N ASP A 22 -1.00 -2.63 4.87
CA ASP A 22 -1.00 -2.52 3.42
C ASP A 22 -1.07 -1.05 3.03
N LEU A 23 -0.06 -0.61 2.27
CA LEU A 23 0.04 0.71 1.68
C LEU A 23 -0.07 0.58 0.17
N TRP A 24 -0.92 1.38 -0.46
CA TRP A 24 -1.22 1.30 -1.88
C TRP A 24 -0.83 2.60 -2.58
N GLU A 25 -0.13 2.48 -3.69
CA GLU A 25 0.09 3.57 -4.65
C GLU A 25 -0.69 3.24 -5.93
N PHE A 26 -1.58 4.13 -6.32
CA PHE A 26 -2.29 4.08 -7.60
C PHE A 26 -1.70 5.20 -8.46
N ASP A 27 -0.91 4.85 -9.47
CA ASP A 27 -0.31 5.82 -10.39
C ASP A 27 -1.08 5.83 -11.72
N LEU A 28 -1.86 6.89 -11.92
CA LEU A 28 -2.62 7.16 -13.14
C LEU A 28 -1.93 8.21 -14.03
N THR A 29 -0.70 8.63 -13.71
CA THR A 29 -0.01 9.71 -14.46
C THR A 29 0.25 9.35 -15.92
N ALA A 30 0.45 8.06 -16.21
CA ALA A 30 0.63 7.55 -17.57
C ALA A 30 -0.60 7.74 -18.47
N ILE A 31 -1.78 7.94 -17.87
CA ILE A 31 -3.06 8.13 -18.57
C ILE A 31 -3.64 9.53 -18.35
N GLY A 32 -2.83 10.49 -17.85
CA GLY A 32 -3.24 11.88 -17.63
C GLY A 32 -3.92 12.16 -16.29
N GLY A 33 -3.93 11.19 -15.37
CA GLY A 33 -4.43 11.35 -14.01
C GLY A 33 -3.34 11.71 -13.00
N GLU A 34 -3.67 11.57 -11.72
CA GLU A 34 -2.77 11.82 -10.59
C GLU A 34 -2.33 10.53 -9.89
N ARG A 35 -1.51 10.66 -8.84
CA ARG A 35 -1.15 9.55 -7.96
C ARG A 35 -1.95 9.61 -6.67
N TYR A 36 -2.46 8.46 -6.25
CA TYR A 36 -3.21 8.32 -5.01
C TYR A 36 -2.50 7.34 -4.07
N PHE A 37 -2.54 7.65 -2.78
CA PHE A 37 -1.86 6.90 -1.73
C PHE A 37 -2.86 6.51 -0.66
N PHE A 38 -3.04 5.21 -0.45
CA PHE A 38 -4.05 4.67 0.45
C PHE A 38 -3.48 3.67 1.46
N CYS A 39 -4.04 3.60 2.66
CA CYS A 39 -3.79 2.53 3.61
C CYS A 39 -5.11 1.87 4.02
N ASN A 40 -5.06 0.60 4.41
CA ASN A 40 -6.27 -0.11 4.86
C ASN A 40 -6.72 0.30 6.27
N GLU A 41 -5.77 0.69 7.11
CA GLU A 41 -5.99 1.00 8.51
C GLU A 41 -5.26 2.29 8.88
N PRO A 42 -5.84 3.14 9.74
CA PRO A 42 -5.15 4.32 10.24
C PRO A 42 -3.96 3.94 11.15
N ASN A 43 -3.08 4.90 11.39
CA ASN A 43 -1.97 4.74 12.33
C ASN A 43 -2.44 4.69 13.81
N GLU A 44 -1.51 4.57 14.76
CA GLU A 44 -1.80 4.49 16.21
C GLU A 44 -2.56 5.71 16.77
N LYS A 45 -2.50 6.84 16.06
CA LYS A 45 -3.19 8.09 16.42
C LYS A 45 -4.60 8.17 15.83
N GLY A 46 -5.00 7.23 14.97
CA GLY A 46 -6.24 7.31 14.20
C GLY A 46 -6.11 8.25 12.98
N GLU A 47 -4.88 8.55 12.56
CA GLU A 47 -4.56 9.44 11.45
C GLU A 47 -4.05 8.63 10.23
N PRO A 48 -3.95 9.25 9.05
CA PRO A 48 -3.31 8.64 7.88
C PRO A 48 -1.90 8.11 8.16
N VAL A 49 -1.53 7.00 7.51
CA VAL A 49 -0.19 6.41 7.69
C VAL A 49 0.83 7.20 6.88
N THR A 50 1.96 7.56 7.47
CA THR A 50 3.09 8.16 6.76
C THR A 50 4.18 7.13 6.54
N TRP A 51 4.63 6.96 5.30
CA TRP A 51 5.78 6.13 4.96
C TRP A 51 6.67 6.86 3.94
N GLN A 52 7.98 6.93 4.20
CA GLN A 52 8.94 7.69 3.38
C GLN A 52 8.56 9.16 3.19
N GLY A 53 8.03 9.78 4.26
CA GLY A 53 7.51 11.15 4.21
C GLY A 53 6.26 11.34 3.35
N ARG A 54 5.62 10.26 2.88
CA ARG A 54 4.37 10.31 2.10
C ARG A 54 3.19 9.82 2.92
N GLN A 55 2.09 10.55 2.85
CA GLN A 55 0.86 10.23 3.55
C GLN A 55 -0.03 9.29 2.72
N TYR A 56 -0.56 8.26 3.37
CA TYR A 56 -1.45 7.25 2.82
C TYR A 56 -2.79 7.34 3.56
N GLU A 57 -3.86 7.64 2.82
CA GLU A 57 -5.19 7.89 3.37
C GLU A 57 -5.96 6.57 3.64
N PRO A 58 -6.67 6.44 4.78
CA PRO A 58 -7.48 5.27 5.06
C PRO A 58 -8.56 5.05 3.99
N TYR A 59 -8.49 3.95 3.26
CA TYR A 59 -9.44 3.62 2.21
C TYR A 59 -9.64 2.10 2.05
N PRO A 60 -10.88 1.59 1.94
CA PRO A 60 -11.10 0.14 1.84
C PRO A 60 -10.67 -0.40 0.47
N ILE A 61 -9.59 -1.19 0.48
CA ILE A 61 -8.99 -1.83 -0.70
C ILE A 61 -8.63 -3.26 -0.36
N GLN A 62 -8.90 -4.21 -1.25
CA GLN A 62 -8.52 -5.60 -1.07
C GLN A 62 -7.97 -6.18 -2.37
N ALA A 63 -6.78 -6.75 -2.35
CA ALA A 63 -6.34 -7.64 -3.42
C ALA A 63 -6.67 -9.09 -3.10
N GLN A 64 -7.16 -9.79 -4.11
CA GLN A 64 -7.48 -11.21 -4.12
C GLN A 64 -6.62 -11.91 -5.18
N ASP A 65 -6.44 -13.22 -5.03
CA ASP A 65 -5.71 -14.06 -5.98
C ASP A 65 -4.25 -13.61 -6.22
N VAL A 66 -3.63 -13.03 -5.19
CA VAL A 66 -2.21 -12.63 -5.23
C VAL A 66 -1.34 -13.88 -5.03
N GLU A 67 -0.80 -14.41 -6.12
CA GLU A 67 0.15 -15.52 -6.10
C GLU A 67 1.55 -15.07 -6.49
N ILE A 68 2.57 -15.46 -5.71
CA ILE A 68 3.97 -15.26 -6.08
C ILE A 68 4.44 -16.52 -6.81
N ASN A 69 4.35 -16.51 -8.14
CA ASN A 69 4.87 -17.60 -8.95
C ASN A 69 6.26 -17.26 -9.53
N GLY A 70 7.27 -18.08 -9.20
CA GLY A 70 8.63 -17.93 -9.72
C GLY A 70 8.88 -18.54 -11.10
N LYS A 71 7.95 -19.38 -11.60
CA LYS A 71 8.00 -20.04 -12.91
C LYS A 71 6.57 -20.28 -13.42
N GLY A 72 6.09 -19.45 -14.35
CA GLY A 72 4.76 -19.58 -14.93
C GLY A 72 4.24 -18.27 -15.52
N PRO A 73 3.01 -18.25 -16.06
CA PRO A 73 2.36 -17.01 -16.49
C PRO A 73 2.15 -16.09 -15.28
N SER A 74 2.16 -14.78 -15.53
CA SER A 74 1.90 -13.77 -14.48
C SER A 74 0.55 -14.02 -13.81
N PRO A 75 0.47 -13.91 -12.47
CA PRO A 75 -0.78 -14.10 -11.73
C PRO A 75 -1.83 -13.09 -12.19
N ARG A 76 -3.08 -13.53 -12.28
CA ARG A 76 -4.22 -12.62 -12.48
C ARG A 76 -4.70 -12.14 -11.13
N VAL A 77 -4.24 -10.97 -10.74
CA VAL A 77 -4.66 -10.33 -9.49
C VAL A 77 -5.99 -9.63 -9.70
N THR A 78 -6.93 -9.83 -8.76
CA THR A 78 -8.19 -9.09 -8.69
C THR A 78 -8.09 -8.04 -7.60
N LEU A 79 -8.37 -6.77 -7.91
CA LEU A 79 -8.41 -5.68 -6.93
C LEU A 79 -9.84 -5.22 -6.71
N VAL A 80 -10.29 -5.26 -5.46
CA VAL A 80 -11.59 -4.75 -5.02
C VAL A 80 -11.35 -3.44 -4.29
N VAL A 81 -11.88 -2.36 -4.84
CA VAL A 81 -11.72 -1.00 -4.32
C VAL A 81 -13.10 -0.46 -3.99
N SER A 82 -13.28 0.12 -2.80
CA SER A 82 -14.54 0.77 -2.48
C SER A 82 -14.81 1.94 -3.42
N ASN A 83 -16.07 2.20 -3.76
CA ASN A 83 -16.47 3.36 -4.56
C ASN A 83 -17.13 4.43 -3.67
N LEU A 84 -16.51 4.74 -2.53
CA LEU A 84 -17.02 5.77 -1.62
C LEU A 84 -17.05 7.10 -2.36
N PHE A 85 -18.19 7.81 -2.22
CA PHE A 85 -18.42 9.10 -2.86
C PHE A 85 -18.25 9.11 -4.40
N GLY A 86 -18.30 7.94 -5.05
CA GLY A 86 -18.14 7.82 -6.50
C GLY A 86 -16.71 7.99 -7.00
N LEU A 87 -15.70 7.92 -6.13
CA LEU A 87 -14.30 8.17 -6.48
C LEU A 87 -13.81 7.37 -7.70
N VAL A 88 -14.01 6.05 -7.69
CA VAL A 88 -13.52 5.15 -8.76
C VAL A 88 -14.29 5.39 -10.05
N THR A 89 -15.60 5.64 -9.95
CA THR A 89 -16.43 5.98 -11.12
C THR A 89 -15.98 7.30 -11.74
N GLY A 90 -15.78 8.34 -10.93
CA GLY A 90 -15.31 9.64 -11.41
C GLY A 90 -13.96 9.55 -12.12
N MET A 91 -12.99 8.83 -11.53
CA MET A 91 -11.70 8.61 -12.18
C MET A 91 -11.83 7.92 -13.55
N ALA A 92 -12.67 6.90 -13.66
CA ALA A 92 -12.87 6.17 -14.90
C ALA A 92 -13.62 6.99 -15.96
N GLU A 93 -14.56 7.85 -15.54
CA GLU A 93 -15.30 8.76 -16.43
C GLU A 93 -14.40 9.88 -16.96
N ASP A 94 -13.65 10.55 -16.07
CA ASP A 94 -12.76 11.67 -16.42
C ASP A 94 -11.65 11.24 -17.38
N LEU A 95 -11.08 10.05 -17.14
CA LEU A 95 -10.00 9.49 -17.96
C LEU A 95 -10.49 8.58 -19.09
N GLN A 96 -11.80 8.35 -19.19
CA GLN A 96 -12.46 7.44 -20.13
C GLN A 96 -12.01 5.96 -20.07
N SER A 97 -11.04 5.64 -19.22
CA SER A 97 -10.54 4.30 -18.90
C SER A 97 -9.50 4.39 -17.79
N LEU A 98 -9.28 3.29 -17.07
CA LEU A 98 -8.12 3.12 -16.17
C LEU A 98 -7.06 2.17 -16.75
N VAL A 99 -7.23 1.72 -17.99
CA VAL A 99 -6.24 0.86 -18.66
C VAL A 99 -4.95 1.65 -18.88
N GLY A 100 -3.84 1.14 -18.36
CA GLY A 100 -2.54 1.82 -18.37
C GLY A 100 -2.15 2.43 -17.03
N ALA A 101 -3.07 2.51 -16.06
CA ALA A 101 -2.73 2.80 -14.68
C ALA A 101 -1.92 1.65 -14.05
N SER A 102 -1.06 2.00 -13.09
CA SER A 102 -0.29 1.02 -12.32
C SER A 102 -0.67 1.08 -10.84
N VAL A 103 -0.68 -0.08 -10.19
CA VAL A 103 -0.97 -0.18 -8.75
C VAL A 103 0.16 -0.95 -8.08
N VAL A 104 0.67 -0.38 -6.99
CA VAL A 104 1.71 -0.99 -6.15
C VAL A 104 1.15 -1.18 -4.75
N ARG A 105 1.33 -2.38 -4.19
CA ARG A 105 1.06 -2.68 -2.78
C ARG A 105 2.38 -2.86 -2.05
N HIS A 106 2.65 -1.99 -1.09
CA HIS A 106 3.73 -2.16 -0.12
C HIS A 106 3.16 -2.78 1.13
N GLN A 107 3.86 -3.80 1.64
CA GLN A 107 3.52 -4.43 2.91
C GLN A 107 4.68 -4.20 3.87
N VAL A 108 4.58 -3.15 4.67
CA VAL A 108 5.67 -2.64 5.51
C VAL A 108 5.37 -3.00 6.97
N TYR A 109 6.34 -3.54 7.69
CA TYR A 109 6.17 -3.73 9.14
C TYR A 109 6.10 -2.37 9.81
N SER A 110 5.13 -2.18 10.71
CA SER A 110 4.88 -0.91 11.40
C SER A 110 6.12 -0.33 12.06
N LYS A 111 7.00 -1.16 12.62
CA LYS A 111 8.28 -0.72 13.18
C LYS A 111 9.22 0.02 12.21
N PHE A 112 9.05 -0.13 10.90
CA PHE A 112 9.85 0.58 9.89
C PHE A 112 9.17 1.86 9.39
N LEU A 113 7.94 2.16 9.81
CA LEU A 113 7.25 3.39 9.44
C LEU A 113 7.87 4.62 10.12
N ASP A 114 7.66 5.78 9.52
CA ASP A 114 8.08 7.08 10.06
C ASP A 114 7.58 7.28 11.50
N ALA A 115 8.38 7.98 12.33
CA ALA A 115 8.06 8.22 13.74
C ALA A 115 6.73 8.97 13.97
N VAL A 116 6.27 9.75 12.99
CA VAL A 116 5.01 10.53 13.09
C VAL A 116 3.78 9.64 13.28
N ASN A 117 3.83 8.36 12.91
CA ASN A 117 2.71 7.44 13.05
C ASN A 117 2.38 7.05 14.50
N PHE A 118 3.31 7.27 15.43
CA PHE A 118 3.25 6.72 16.79
C PHE A 118 3.17 7.85 17.82
N ARG A 119 2.41 7.63 18.91
CA ARG A 119 2.22 8.66 19.96
C ARG A 119 3.53 9.03 20.64
N ASN A 120 4.43 8.05 20.78
CA ASN A 120 5.74 8.20 21.43
C ASN A 120 6.91 8.26 20.43
N GLY A 121 6.63 8.46 19.14
CA GLY A 121 7.63 8.34 18.07
C GLY A 121 8.03 6.89 17.78
N ASN A 122 9.01 6.71 16.90
CA ASN A 122 9.55 5.41 16.54
C ASN A 122 11.08 5.46 16.49
N GLN A 123 11.76 4.73 17.39
CA GLN A 123 13.22 4.64 17.42
C GLN A 123 13.79 3.65 16.40
N GLU A 124 12.96 2.73 15.90
CA GLU A 124 13.33 1.72 14.91
C GLU A 124 12.93 2.13 13.48
N ALA A 125 12.52 3.39 13.29
CA ALA A 125 12.12 3.91 11.99
C ALA A 125 13.22 3.68 10.95
N ASP A 126 12.85 3.03 9.85
CA ASP A 126 13.71 2.76 8.70
C ASP A 126 12.83 2.89 7.44
N PRO A 127 12.29 4.11 7.18
CA PRO A 127 11.27 4.33 6.16
C PRO A 127 11.82 4.17 4.75
#